data_AF-A0A4Q7KRQ9-F1
#
_entry.id   AF-A0A4Q7KRQ9-F1
#
_cell.length_a   1.000
_cell.length_b   1.000
_cell.length_c   1.000
_cell.angle_alpha   90.00
_cell.angle_beta   90.00
_cell.angle_gamma   90.00
#
_symmetry.space_group_name_H-M   'P 1'
#
loop_
_entity.id
_entity.type
_entity.pdbx_description
1 polymer ?
#
loop_
_entity_poly.entity_id
_entity_poly.type
_entity_poly.pdbx_seq_one_letter_code
_entity_poly.pdbx_strand_id
1 'polypeptide(L)' 'MARHRFSYENAYAPGDIRALGAGDVIVLTESVRERANWESIVCALPIAAARGASVIWEEST' A
#
# COMPACT_ATOMS: atom_id res chain seq x y z
N MET A 1 -15.39 -3.28 -2.25
CA MET A 1 -14.06 -2.70 -2.42
C MET A 1 -13.47 -2.45 -1.05
N ALA A 2 -12.43 -3.18 -0.65
CA ALA A 2 -11.78 -2.99 0.64
C ALA A 2 -10.70 -1.92 0.50
N ARG A 3 -10.65 -0.97 1.45
CA ARG A 3 -9.64 0.08 1.50
C ARG A 3 -8.64 -0.26 2.58
N HIS A 4 -7.38 -0.33 2.19
CA HIS A 4 -6.25 -0.66 3.05
C HIS A 4 -5.41 0.60 3.20
N ARG A 5 -5.44 1.23 4.38
CA ARG A 5 -4.73 2.49 4.64
C ARG A 5 -3.34 2.22 5.22
N PHE A 6 -2.33 2.78 4.57
CA PHE A 6 -0.92 2.61 4.87
C PHE A 6 -0.32 3.93 5.35
N SER A 7 0.27 3.90 6.53
CA SER A 7 0.86 5.03 7.23
C SER A 7 2.07 4.58 8.03
N TYR A 8 2.75 5.53 8.65
CA TYR A 8 3.84 5.23 9.57
C TYR A 8 3.42 4.19 10.63
N GLU A 9 2.26 4.40 11.26
CA GLU A 9 1.77 3.56 12.36
C GLU A 9 1.17 2.23 11.88
N ASN A 10 0.64 2.19 10.66
CA ASN A 10 -0.07 1.03 10.15
C ASN A 10 0.35 0.74 8.71
N ALA A 11 1.09 -0.34 8.50
CA ALA A 11 1.38 -0.86 7.18
C ALA A 11 1.41 -2.38 7.24
N TYR A 12 0.89 -2.99 6.19
CA TYR A 12 0.84 -4.44 6.09
C TYR A 12 2.23 -4.98 5.78
N ALA A 13 2.48 -6.26 6.08
CA ALA A 13 3.73 -6.87 5.66
C ALA A 13 3.78 -6.94 4.13
N PRO A 14 4.97 -6.90 3.51
CA PRO A 14 5.10 -7.00 2.06
C PRO A 14 4.44 -8.25 1.46
N GLY A 15 4.32 -9.34 2.22
CA GLY A 15 3.59 -10.54 1.79
C GLY A 15 2.10 -10.28 1.60
N ASP A 16 1.48 -9.58 2.55
CA ASP A 16 0.05 -9.26 2.50
C ASP A 16 -0.25 -8.26 1.38
N ILE A 17 0.64 -7.27 1.16
CA ILE A 17 0.50 -6.31 0.05
C ILE A 17 0.46 -7.06 -1.29
N ARG A 18 1.35 -8.04 -1.50
CA ARG A 18 1.39 -8.86 -2.72
C ARG A 18 0.15 -9.75 -2.90
N ALA A 19 -0.59 -10.02 -1.83
CA ALA A 19 -1.81 -10.83 -1.87
C ALA A 19 -3.03 -10.02 -2.33
N LEU A 20 -2.99 -8.69 -2.23
CA LEU A 20 -4.05 -7.79 -2.69
C LEU A 20 -4.24 -7.88 -4.20
N GLY A 21 -5.46 -7.60 -4.67
CA GLY A 21 -5.80 -7.69 -6.09
C GLY A 21 -7.05 -6.92 -6.48
N ALA A 22 -7.72 -7.40 -7.53
CA ALA A 22 -8.89 -6.75 -8.10
C ALA A 22 -9.95 -6.36 -7.06
N GLY A 23 -10.26 -5.06 -6.99
CA GLY A 23 -11.25 -4.50 -6.07
C GLY A 23 -10.70 -4.04 -4.72
N ASP A 24 -9.41 -4.29 -4.43
CA ASP A 24 -8.68 -3.68 -3.32
C ASP A 24 -8.14 -2.30 -3.70
N VAL A 25 -8.11 -1.40 -2.72
CA VAL A 25 -7.52 -0.07 -2.85
C VAL A 25 -6.49 0.13 -1.74
N ILE A 26 -5.24 0.30 -2.13
CA ILE A 26 -4.11 0.67 -1.27
C ILE A 26 -4.08 2.20 -1.18
N VAL A 27 -4.29 2.73 0.02
CA VAL A 27 -4.27 4.18 0.29
C VAL A 27 -2.98 4.50 1.04
N LEU A 28 -2.03 5.14 0.37
CA LEU A 28 -0.74 5.54 0.92
C LEU A 28 -0.84 6.95 1.52
N THR A 29 -0.56 7.10 2.80
CA THR A 29 -0.37 8.42 3.42
C THR A 29 1.08 8.84 3.30
N GLU A 30 1.37 10.14 3.41
CA GLU A 30 2.75 10.61 3.22
C GLU A 30 3.73 10.12 4.30
N SER A 31 3.22 9.92 5.51
CA SER A 31 3.97 9.32 6.63
C SER A 31 4.49 7.90 6.36
N VAL A 32 3.92 7.17 5.40
CA VAL A 32 4.36 5.79 5.09
C VAL A 32 5.81 5.75 4.59
N ARG A 33 6.30 6.84 3.99
CA ARG A 33 7.67 6.97 3.47
C ARG A 33 8.72 6.99 4.58
N GLU A 34 8.32 7.34 5.80
CA GLU A 34 9.21 7.41 6.97
C GLU A 34 9.43 6.04 7.63
N ARG A 35 8.74 4.99 7.16
CA ARG A 35 8.94 3.64 7.69
C ARG A 35 10.30 3.09 7.27
N ALA A 36 10.99 2.44 8.21
CA ALA A 36 12.26 1.77 7.95
C ALA A 36 12.18 0.72 6.83
N ASN A 37 11.01 0.08 6.64
CA ASN A 37 10.78 -0.92 5.60
C ASN A 37 10.12 -0.36 4.33
N TRP A 38 10.17 0.96 4.11
CA TRP A 38 9.54 1.63 2.96
C TRP A 38 9.92 1.00 1.62
N GLU A 39 11.20 0.72 1.38
CA GLU A 39 11.65 0.08 0.13
C GLU A 39 10.99 -1.28 -0.12
N SER A 40 10.77 -2.06 0.94
CA SER A 40 10.09 -3.36 0.85
C SER A 40 8.61 -3.22 0.54
N ILE A 41 7.96 -2.18 1.06
CA ILE A 41 6.58 -1.82 0.76
C ILE A 41 6.47 -1.43 -0.72
N VAL A 42 7.33 -0.53 -1.19
CA VAL A 42 7.37 -0.07 -2.59
C VAL A 42 7.55 -1.23 -3.54
N CYS A 43 8.48 -2.15 -3.26
CA CYS A 43 8.70 -3.34 -4.09
C CYS A 43 7.48 -4.27 -4.17
N ALA A 44 6.55 -4.24 -3.22
CA ALA A 44 5.35 -5.06 -3.23
C ALA A 44 4.18 -4.43 -4.02
N LEU A 45 4.15 -3.10 -4.19
CA LEU A 45 3.05 -2.39 -4.85
C LEU A 45 2.85 -2.80 -6.33
N PRO A 46 3.90 -2.96 -7.17
CA PRO A 46 3.72 -3.37 -8.56
C PRO A 46 3.05 -4.75 -8.70
N ILE A 47 3.32 -5.66 -7.76
CA ILE A 47 2.74 -7.01 -7.76
C ILE A 47 1.24 -6.92 -7.45
N ALA A 48 0.85 -6.13 -6.45
CA ALA A 48 -0.56 -5.89 -6.13
C ALA A 48 -1.30 -5.23 -7.30
N ALA A 49 -0.67 -4.23 -7.93
CA ALA A 49 -1.22 -3.53 -9.09
C ALA A 49 -1.40 -4.46 -10.29
N ALA A 50 -0.42 -5.34 -10.57
CA ALA A 50 -0.53 -6.35 -11.63
C ALA A 50 -1.68 -7.35 -11.39
N ARG A 51 -2.10 -7.54 -10.14
CA ARG A 51 -3.26 -8.35 -9.75
C ARG A 51 -4.59 -7.58 -9.77
N GLY A 52 -4.56 -6.30 -10.12
CA GLY A 52 -5.75 -5.45 -10.25
C GLY A 52 -6.06 -4.57 -9.03
N ALA A 53 -5.17 -4.51 -8.02
CA ALA A 53 -5.33 -3.55 -6.94
C ALA A 53 -5.09 -2.12 -7.43
N SER A 54 -5.83 -1.15 -6.89
CA SER A 54 -5.57 0.27 -7.12
C SER A 54 -4.64 0.81 -6.05
N VAL A 55 -3.69 1.67 -6.43
CA VAL A 55 -2.80 2.36 -5.48
C VAL A 55 -3.01 3.85 -5.61
N ILE A 56 -3.34 4.52 -4.51
CA ILE A 56 -3.57 5.96 -4.46
C ILE A 56 -2.81 6.58 -3.29
N TRP A 57 -2.45 7.85 -3.44
CA TRP A 57 -1.97 8.68 -2.33
C TRP A 57 -3.14 9.40 -1.67
N GLU A 58 -3.16 9.43 -0.35
CA GLU A 58 -4.07 10.28 0.42
C GLU A 58 -3.57 11.72 0.34
N GLU A 59 -4.39 12.63 -0.19
CA GLU A 59 -4.03 14.05 -0.24
C GLU A 59 -3.97 14.62 1.18
N SER A 60 -2.84 15.21 1.54
CA SER A 60 -2.70 16.00 2.77
C SER A 60 -3.54 17.27 2.61
N THR A 61 -4.70 17.32 3.28
CA THR A 61 -5.50 18.55 3.41
C THR A 61 -4.91 19.46 4.47
#